data_AF-A0A0C4FBD1-F1
#
_entry.id   AF-A0A0C4FBD1-F1
#
_cell.length_a   1.000
_cell.length_b   1.000
_cell.length_c   1.000
_cell.angle_alpha   90.00
_cell.angle_beta   90.00
_cell.angle_gamma   90.00
#
_symmetry.space_group_name_H-M   'P 1'
#
loop_
_entity.id
_entity.type
_entity.pdbx_description
1 polymer ?
#
loop_
_entity_poly.entity_id
_entity_poly.type
_entity_poly.pdbx_seq_one_letter_code
_entity_poly.pdbx_strand_id
1 'polypeptide(L)'
;MVDTRSGKDHSANPPPTKKVLNKAQEDAIAIFKATKAAYLNAKNYDEMDLLKSYLEQVISSFKVVQKFLPWKEILTKHSDGWNPYTERKHIKVLEKNKQPAKESNERDPKKPYKIPKIDRTKPAAPGSKPKPYERKPKKGENKWKETFRMARVLMEVKDAIEE
;
A
#
# COMPACT_ATOMS: atom_id res chain seq x y z
N MET A 1 27.99 -32.33 54.43
CA MET A 1 27.80 -31.54 53.19
C MET A 1 26.74 -32.22 52.33
N VAL A 2 25.48 -31.81 52.43
CA VAL A 2 24.51 -31.97 51.32
C VAL A 2 23.52 -30.82 51.45
N ASP A 3 23.70 -29.79 50.60
CA ASP A 3 22.81 -28.64 50.49
C ASP A 3 21.49 -29.05 49.84
N THR A 4 20.37 -28.88 50.56
CA THR A 4 19.04 -28.95 49.97
C THR A 4 18.76 -27.66 49.20
N ARG A 5 19.00 -27.73 47.88
CA ARG A 5 18.68 -26.69 46.89
C ARG A 5 17.17 -26.42 46.92
N SER A 6 16.77 -25.37 47.61
CA SER A 6 15.40 -24.83 47.58
C SER A 6 15.09 -24.35 46.17
N GLY A 7 14.20 -25.09 45.50
CA GLY A 7 13.66 -24.76 44.18
C GLY A 7 12.96 -23.42 44.25
N LYS A 8 13.59 -22.40 43.67
CA LYS A 8 13.02 -21.08 43.46
C LYS A 8 11.96 -21.23 42.38
N ASP A 9 10.75 -21.60 42.78
CA ASP A 9 9.64 -21.79 41.87
C ASP A 9 9.35 -20.49 41.10
N HIS A 10 9.27 -20.72 39.81
CA HIS A 10 8.94 -19.86 38.69
C HIS A 10 8.22 -18.55 39.05
N SER A 11 8.85 -17.45 38.62
CA SER A 11 8.25 -16.15 38.39
C SER A 11 6.90 -16.33 37.65
N ALA A 12 5.82 -16.34 38.42
CA ALA A 12 4.48 -16.15 37.89
C ALA A 12 4.47 -14.74 37.30
N ASN A 13 4.51 -14.65 35.97
CA ASN A 13 4.16 -13.40 35.29
C ASN A 13 2.77 -12.99 35.80
N PRO A 14 2.60 -11.76 36.32
CA PRO A 14 1.30 -11.33 36.81
C PRO A 14 0.29 -11.45 35.66
N PRO A 15 -0.96 -11.89 35.96
CA PRO A 15 -1.99 -12.01 34.94
C PRO A 15 -2.16 -10.67 34.22
N PRO A 16 -2.44 -10.66 32.90
CA PRO A 16 -2.59 -9.43 32.16
C PRO A 16 -3.73 -8.63 32.78
N THR A 17 -3.38 -7.55 33.49
CA THR A 17 -4.34 -6.63 34.07
C THR A 17 -5.17 -6.05 32.92
N LYS A 18 -6.50 -6.24 32.98
CA LYS A 18 -7.44 -5.55 32.09
C LYS A 18 -7.15 -4.06 32.24
N LYS A 19 -6.51 -3.44 31.25
CA LYS A 19 -6.21 -2.01 31.26
C LYS A 19 -7.53 -1.25 31.28
N VAL A 20 -7.86 -0.69 32.42
CA VAL A 20 -8.98 0.24 32.54
C VAL A 20 -8.52 1.55 31.91
N LEU A 21 -9.17 1.94 30.81
CA LEU A 21 -8.94 3.22 30.16
C LEU A 21 -9.55 4.33 31.02
N ASN A 22 -8.85 5.44 31.16
CA ASN A 22 -9.44 6.63 31.78
C ASN A 22 -10.32 7.39 30.76
N LYS A 23 -11.13 8.32 31.26
CA LYS A 23 -12.08 9.07 30.42
C LYS A 23 -11.42 9.79 29.24
N ALA A 24 -10.26 10.40 29.44
CA ALA A 24 -9.51 11.08 28.39
C ALA A 24 -9.00 10.11 27.30
N GLN A 25 -8.61 8.90 27.68
CA GLN A 25 -8.18 7.86 26.76
C GLN A 25 -9.36 7.31 25.94
N GLU A 26 -10.52 7.13 26.57
CA GLU A 26 -11.76 6.77 25.87
C GLU A 26 -12.17 7.86 24.87
N ASP A 27 -12.12 9.12 25.27
CA ASP A 27 -12.44 10.25 24.41
C ASP A 27 -11.44 10.35 23.24
N ALA A 28 -10.14 10.08 23.47
CA ALA A 28 -9.16 10.00 22.39
C ALA A 28 -9.46 8.87 21.39
N ILE A 29 -9.94 7.71 21.85
CA ILE A 29 -10.39 6.62 20.97
C ILE A 29 -11.64 7.04 20.19
N ALA A 30 -12.59 7.73 20.83
CA ALA A 30 -13.77 8.24 20.17
C ALA A 30 -13.43 9.25 19.06
N ILE A 31 -12.51 10.19 19.34
CA ILE A 31 -11.99 11.13 18.35
C ILE A 31 -11.30 10.40 17.19
N PHE A 32 -10.49 9.37 17.47
CA PHE A 32 -9.89 8.55 16.43
C PHE A 32 -10.95 7.87 15.54
N LYS A 33 -11.99 7.27 16.12
CA LYS A 33 -13.08 6.65 15.35
C LYS A 33 -13.86 7.66 14.51
N ALA A 34 -14.17 8.83 15.08
CA ALA A 34 -14.88 9.91 14.38
C ALA A 34 -14.06 10.46 13.21
N THR A 35 -12.77 10.71 13.42
CA THR A 35 -11.86 11.18 12.35
C THR A 35 -11.69 10.12 11.25
N LYS A 36 -11.60 8.83 11.61
CA LYS A 36 -11.61 7.73 10.62
C LYS A 36 -12.88 7.77 9.76
N ALA A 37 -14.04 7.94 10.38
CA ALA A 37 -15.31 8.02 9.66
C ALA A 37 -15.37 9.24 8.72
N ALA A 38 -14.92 10.42 9.18
CA ALA A 38 -14.83 11.61 8.34
C ALA A 38 -13.92 11.40 7.12
N TYR A 39 -12.77 10.76 7.30
CA TYR A 39 -11.87 10.38 6.21
C TYR A 39 -12.55 9.44 5.20
N LEU A 40 -13.23 8.40 5.67
CA LEU A 40 -13.93 7.44 4.80
C LEU A 40 -15.08 8.11 4.03
N ASN A 41 -15.78 9.06 4.66
CA ASN A 41 -16.80 9.85 4.00
C ASN A 41 -16.20 10.75 2.91
N ALA A 42 -15.14 11.48 3.21
CA ALA A 42 -14.45 12.37 2.25
C ALA A 42 -13.91 11.61 1.03
N LYS A 43 -13.52 10.33 1.20
CA LYS A 43 -13.05 9.47 0.12
C LYS A 43 -14.10 9.25 -0.98
N ASN A 44 -15.38 9.46 -0.69
CA ASN A 44 -16.46 9.32 -1.67
C ASN A 44 -16.75 10.58 -2.49
N TYR A 45 -16.22 11.75 -2.10
CA TYR A 45 -16.56 13.04 -2.71
C TYR A 45 -15.47 13.57 -3.68
N ASP A 46 -14.46 12.76 -4.01
CA ASP A 46 -13.32 13.13 -4.89
C ASP A 46 -12.50 14.37 -4.47
N GLU A 47 -12.72 14.90 -3.26
CA GLU A 47 -11.99 16.05 -2.72
C GLU A 47 -10.62 15.66 -2.13
N MET A 48 -9.59 15.68 -2.98
CA MET A 48 -8.23 15.24 -2.60
C MET A 48 -7.59 16.06 -1.46
N ASP A 49 -7.80 17.37 -1.41
CA ASP A 49 -7.19 18.23 -0.38
C ASP A 49 -7.85 18.02 0.99
N LEU A 50 -9.17 17.89 1.01
CA LEU A 50 -9.93 17.54 2.22
C LEU A 50 -9.53 16.13 2.71
N LEU A 51 -9.40 15.17 1.79
CA LEU A 51 -8.96 13.82 2.10
C LEU A 51 -7.57 13.78 2.74
N LYS A 52 -6.61 14.59 2.26
CA LYS A 52 -5.28 14.72 2.86
C LYS A 52 -5.36 15.29 4.27
N SER A 53 -6.11 16.38 4.46
CA SER A 53 -6.30 17.01 5.76
C SER A 53 -6.88 16.03 6.80
N TYR A 54 -7.96 15.32 6.44
CA TYR A 54 -8.53 14.31 7.32
C TYR A 54 -7.56 13.16 7.61
N LEU A 55 -6.79 12.71 6.62
CA LEU A 55 -5.81 11.66 6.86
C LEU A 55 -4.74 12.10 7.88
N GLU A 56 -4.27 13.34 7.81
CA GLU A 56 -3.31 13.88 8.78
C GLU A 56 -3.90 13.97 10.19
N GLN A 57 -5.18 14.36 10.30
CA GLN A 57 -5.92 14.35 11.56
C GLN A 57 -6.02 12.93 12.13
N VAL A 58 -6.38 11.94 11.30
CA VAL A 58 -6.47 10.53 11.71
C VAL A 58 -5.12 9.97 12.15
N ILE A 59 -4.03 10.31 11.45
CA ILE A 59 -2.68 9.89 11.84
C ILE A 59 -2.31 10.52 13.19
N SER A 60 -2.66 11.78 13.42
CA SER A 60 -2.39 12.48 14.67
C SER A 60 -3.18 11.88 15.84
N SER A 61 -4.48 11.63 15.67
CA SER A 61 -5.30 10.96 16.68
C SER A 61 -4.82 9.51 16.94
N PHE A 62 -4.44 8.78 15.90
CA PHE A 62 -3.86 7.44 16.02
C PHE A 62 -2.57 7.44 16.85
N LYS A 63 -1.67 8.40 16.65
CA LYS A 63 -0.43 8.51 17.45
C LYS A 63 -0.72 8.74 18.94
N VAL A 64 -1.76 9.50 19.26
CA VAL A 64 -2.18 9.72 20.65
C VAL A 64 -2.65 8.39 21.26
N VAL A 65 -3.51 7.65 20.56
CA VAL A 65 -3.99 6.33 21.01
C VAL A 65 -2.86 5.32 21.16
N GLN A 66 -1.88 5.35 20.26
CA GLN A 66 -0.69 4.49 20.30
C GLN A 66 0.19 4.70 21.55
N LYS A 67 0.11 5.85 22.23
CA LYS A 67 0.87 6.07 23.46
C LYS A 67 0.42 5.17 24.62
N PHE A 68 -0.82 4.72 24.61
CA PHE A 68 -1.39 3.94 25.73
C PHE A 68 -1.96 2.58 25.32
N LEU A 69 -2.27 2.36 24.04
CA LEU A 69 -2.70 1.06 23.49
C LEU A 69 -1.64 0.43 22.57
N PRO A 70 -1.44 -0.90 22.65
CA PRO A 70 -0.61 -1.63 21.70
C PRO A 70 -1.16 -1.52 20.27
N TRP A 71 -0.26 -1.40 19.30
CA TRP A 71 -0.62 -1.30 17.88
C TRP A 71 -1.61 -2.38 17.41
N LYS A 72 -1.36 -3.65 17.78
CA LYS A 72 -2.21 -4.79 17.40
C LYS A 72 -3.63 -4.63 17.92
N GLU A 73 -3.79 -4.08 19.12
CA GLU A 73 -5.10 -3.88 19.74
C GLU A 73 -5.89 -2.75 19.07
N ILE A 74 -5.22 -1.65 18.72
CA ILE A 74 -5.86 -0.54 18.00
C ILE A 74 -6.38 -1.04 16.65
N LEU A 75 -5.55 -1.78 15.91
CA LEU A 75 -5.94 -2.29 14.60
C LEU A 75 -7.12 -3.26 14.67
N THR A 76 -7.12 -4.23 15.59
CA THR A 76 -8.18 -5.25 15.64
C THR A 76 -9.47 -4.75 16.29
N LYS A 77 -9.39 -3.90 17.33
CA LYS A 77 -10.58 -3.47 18.10
C LYS A 77 -11.16 -2.14 17.68
N HIS A 78 -10.36 -1.26 17.08
CA HIS A 78 -10.75 0.13 16.84
C HIS A 78 -10.63 0.56 15.37
N SER A 79 -9.84 -0.16 14.58
CA SER A 79 -9.64 0.16 13.16
C SER A 79 -10.14 -0.90 12.20
N ASP A 80 -10.62 -2.07 12.63
CA ASP A 80 -11.09 -3.15 11.74
C ASP A 80 -10.00 -3.61 10.75
N GLY A 81 -8.74 -3.63 11.21
CA GLY A 81 -7.57 -3.91 10.37
C GLY A 81 -7.12 -2.75 9.47
N TRP A 82 -7.83 -1.62 9.49
CA TRP A 82 -7.48 -0.43 8.71
C TRP A 82 -6.25 0.29 9.27
N ASN A 83 -5.28 0.57 8.40
CA ASN A 83 -4.02 1.21 8.78
C ASN A 83 -3.90 2.62 8.14
N PRO A 84 -3.89 3.71 8.95
CA PRO A 84 -3.80 5.06 8.41
C PRO A 84 -2.49 5.32 7.64
N TYR A 85 -1.41 4.61 7.96
CA TYR A 85 -0.13 4.78 7.27
C TYR A 85 -0.09 4.10 5.89
N THR A 86 -0.90 3.06 5.65
CA THR A 86 -1.02 2.49 4.30
C THR A 86 -1.83 3.41 3.40
N GLU A 87 -2.90 4.03 3.93
CA GLU A 87 -3.69 5.03 3.20
C GLU A 87 -2.86 6.24 2.79
N ARG A 88 -1.90 6.67 3.63
CA ARG A 88 -0.93 7.71 3.24
C ARG A 88 -0.15 7.34 1.98
N LYS A 89 0.22 6.08 1.82
CA LYS A 89 0.90 5.61 0.59
C LYS A 89 -0.06 5.62 -0.59
N HIS A 90 -1.31 5.18 -0.39
CA HIS A 90 -2.33 5.19 -1.44
C HIS A 90 -2.63 6.61 -1.94
N ILE A 91 -2.83 7.59 -1.05
CA ILE A 91 -3.05 8.99 -1.44
C ILE A 91 -1.86 9.55 -2.23
N LYS A 92 -0.62 9.27 -1.80
CA LYS A 92 0.59 9.69 -2.54
C LYS A 92 0.66 9.10 -3.95
N VAL A 93 0.15 7.88 -4.15
CA VAL A 93 0.09 7.27 -5.48
C VAL A 93 -1.01 7.92 -6.32
N LEU A 94 -2.18 8.17 -5.74
CA LEU A 94 -3.30 8.85 -6.43
C LEU A 94 -2.89 10.26 -6.88
N GLU A 95 -2.22 11.03 -6.02
CA GLU A 95 -1.72 12.36 -6.34
C GLU A 95 -0.74 12.35 -7.51
N LYS A 96 0.21 11.40 -7.54
CA LYS A 96 1.16 11.24 -8.65
C LYS A 96 0.51 10.87 -9.97
N ASN A 97 -0.56 10.07 -9.93
CA ASN A 97 -1.29 9.67 -11.13
C ASN A 97 -2.19 10.79 -11.68
N LYS A 98 -2.70 11.68 -10.81
CA LYS A 98 -3.47 12.86 -11.23
C LYS A 98 -2.58 14.00 -11.73
N GLN A 99 -1.31 14.07 -11.32
CA GLN A 99 -0.39 14.99 -11.98
C GLN A 99 -0.32 14.59 -13.47
N PRO A 100 -0.56 15.51 -14.41
CA PRO A 100 -0.36 15.20 -15.80
C PRO A 100 1.07 14.67 -15.91
N ALA A 101 1.21 13.47 -16.46
CA ALA A 101 2.52 12.96 -16.81
C ALA A 101 3.16 14.09 -17.61
N LYS A 102 4.20 14.73 -17.06
CA LYS A 102 4.92 15.81 -17.74
C LYS A 102 5.04 15.33 -19.17
N GLU A 103 4.40 16.02 -20.11
CA GLU A 103 4.57 15.74 -21.53
C GLU A 103 6.07 15.67 -21.68
N SER A 104 6.58 14.46 -21.90
CA SER A 104 8.00 14.29 -22.08
C SER A 104 8.25 15.07 -23.34
N ASN A 105 8.87 16.26 -23.20
CA ASN A 105 9.13 17.22 -24.25
C ASN A 105 9.24 16.48 -25.57
N GLU A 106 8.36 16.83 -26.51
CA GLU A 106 8.32 16.33 -27.88
C GLU A 106 9.71 15.84 -28.28
N ARG A 107 9.89 14.52 -28.37
CA ARG A 107 11.18 13.96 -28.75
C ARG A 107 11.45 14.47 -30.15
N ASP A 108 12.36 15.45 -30.27
CA ASP A 108 12.92 15.86 -31.56
C ASP A 108 13.20 14.60 -32.39
N PRO A 109 12.47 14.35 -33.50
CA PRO A 109 12.67 13.14 -34.30
C PRO A 109 14.02 13.15 -35.06
N LYS A 110 14.94 14.05 -34.74
CA LYS A 110 16.21 14.27 -35.43
C LYS A 110 17.43 13.94 -34.57
N LYS A 111 17.57 12.68 -34.18
CA LYS A 111 18.90 12.07 -34.09
C LYS A 111 18.86 10.68 -34.72
N PRO A 112 19.32 10.49 -35.97
CA PRO A 112 19.60 9.15 -36.47
C PRO A 112 20.84 8.67 -35.71
N TYR A 113 20.64 7.96 -34.60
CA TYR A 113 21.72 7.17 -34.04
C TYR A 113 22.12 6.16 -35.12
N LYS A 114 23.40 6.15 -35.49
CA LYS A 114 23.94 5.19 -36.44
C LYS A 114 23.83 3.80 -35.81
N ILE A 115 22.79 3.07 -36.18
CA ILE A 115 22.68 1.64 -35.93
C ILE A 115 23.86 0.99 -36.65
N PRO A 116 24.80 0.33 -35.95
CA PRO A 116 25.87 -0.40 -36.61
C PRO A 116 25.23 -1.44 -37.54
N LYS A 117 25.47 -1.32 -38.85
CA LYS A 117 25.07 -2.34 -39.80
C LYS A 117 25.85 -3.60 -39.46
N ILE A 118 25.13 -4.62 -39.01
CA ILE A 118 25.67 -5.98 -38.90
C ILE A 118 25.94 -6.45 -40.34
N ASP A 119 27.22 -6.59 -40.71
CA ASP A 119 27.62 -7.22 -41.96
C ASP A 119 27.19 -8.69 -41.94
N ARG A 120 26.15 -9.02 -42.70
CA ARG A 120 25.62 -10.38 -42.89
C ARG A 120 26.53 -11.26 -43.75
N THR A 121 27.72 -10.82 -44.10
CA THR A 121 28.64 -11.50 -45.02
C THR A 121 29.74 -12.30 -44.34
N LYS A 122 29.85 -12.26 -43.01
CA LYS A 122 30.72 -13.21 -42.29
C LYS A 122 29.95 -14.50 -42.01
N PRO A 123 30.32 -15.64 -42.62
CA PRO A 123 29.73 -16.92 -42.24
C PRO A 123 30.09 -17.22 -40.78
N ALA A 124 29.06 -17.55 -39.99
CA ALA A 124 29.25 -18.09 -38.65
C ALA A 124 30.08 -19.38 -38.74
N ALA A 125 31.05 -19.53 -37.83
CA ALA A 125 31.83 -20.77 -37.73
C ALA A 125 30.88 -21.98 -37.61
N PRO A 126 31.14 -23.08 -38.34
CA PRO A 126 30.25 -24.23 -38.37
C PRO A 126 30.35 -24.96 -37.03
N GLY A 127 29.45 -24.64 -36.09
CA GLY A 127 29.44 -25.27 -34.78
C GLY A 127 28.43 -24.72 -33.77
N SER A 128 27.88 -23.52 -33.98
CA SER A 128 26.95 -22.94 -32.99
C SER A 128 25.53 -22.84 -33.55
N LYS A 129 24.75 -23.90 -33.39
CA LYS A 129 23.28 -23.78 -33.42
C LYS A 129 22.84 -23.17 -32.09
N PRO A 130 22.21 -21.98 -32.04
CA PRO A 130 21.48 -21.62 -30.83
C PRO A 130 20.28 -22.57 -30.74
N LYS A 131 20.20 -23.35 -29.65
CA LYS A 131 18.97 -24.08 -29.33
C LYS A 131 17.81 -23.06 -29.32
N PRO A 132 16.63 -23.36 -29.86
CA PRO A 132 15.46 -22.54 -29.60
C PRO A 132 15.23 -22.58 -28.10
N TYR A 133 15.47 -21.47 -27.42
CA TYR A 133 15.04 -21.33 -26.04
C TYR A 133 13.52 -21.30 -26.08
N GLU A 134 12.88 -22.38 -25.59
CA GLU A 134 11.46 -22.38 -25.30
C GLU A 134 11.19 -21.30 -24.25
N ARG A 135 10.65 -20.17 -24.70
CA ARG A 135 10.08 -19.16 -23.82
C ARG A 135 8.91 -19.80 -23.07
N LYS A 136 9.16 -20.21 -21.82
CA LYS A 136 8.07 -20.58 -20.91
C LYS A 136 7.04 -19.44 -20.92
N PRO A 137 5.73 -19.73 -21.10
CA PRO A 137 4.71 -18.69 -21.01
C PRO A 137 4.79 -18.07 -19.62
N LYS A 138 4.91 -16.74 -19.57
CA LYS A 138 4.96 -16.01 -18.30
C LYS A 138 3.63 -16.18 -17.57
N LYS A 139 3.62 -17.08 -16.59
CA LYS A 139 2.47 -17.33 -15.70
C LYS A 139 2.22 -16.05 -14.88
N GLY A 140 1.27 -15.22 -15.32
CA GLY A 140 0.84 -14.01 -14.61
C GLY A 140 0.59 -12.76 -15.46
N GLU A 141 1.00 -12.72 -16.74
CA GLU A 141 0.78 -11.52 -17.59
C GLU A 141 -0.70 -11.28 -17.93
N ASN A 142 -1.54 -12.32 -17.88
CA ASN A 142 -2.97 -12.21 -18.15
C ASN A 142 -3.76 -11.60 -16.99
N LYS A 143 -3.38 -11.92 -15.74
CA LYS A 143 -4.16 -11.53 -14.55
C LYS A 143 -4.27 -10.02 -14.42
N TRP A 144 -3.19 -9.28 -14.67
CA TRP A 144 -3.20 -7.81 -14.64
C TRP A 144 -4.01 -7.19 -15.77
N LYS A 145 -3.95 -7.77 -16.98
CA LYS A 145 -4.76 -7.30 -18.12
C LYS A 145 -6.25 -7.48 -17.85
N GLU A 146 -6.63 -8.57 -17.20
CA GLU A 146 -8.00 -8.82 -16.74
C GLU A 146 -8.47 -7.75 -15.74
N THR A 147 -7.67 -7.48 -14.71
CA THR A 147 -8.03 -6.47 -13.69
C THR A 147 -8.17 -5.07 -14.28
N PHE A 148 -7.30 -4.70 -15.23
CA PHE A 148 -7.38 -3.41 -15.92
C PHE A 148 -8.62 -3.31 -16.82
N ARG A 149 -9.01 -4.40 -17.50
CA ARG A 149 -10.25 -4.42 -18.30
C ARG A 149 -11.48 -4.26 -17.42
N MET A 150 -11.54 -4.98 -16.29
CA MET A 150 -12.65 -4.86 -15.34
C MET A 150 -12.75 -3.45 -14.74
N ALA A 151 -11.61 -2.84 -14.39
CA ALA A 151 -11.60 -1.47 -13.87
C ALA A 151 -12.08 -0.44 -14.91
N ARG A 152 -11.76 -0.63 -16.20
CA ARG A 152 -12.25 0.22 -17.29
C ARG A 152 -13.76 0.08 -17.49
N VAL A 153 -14.28 -1.15 -17.53
CA VAL A 153 -15.72 -1.41 -17.65
C VAL A 153 -16.50 -0.78 -16.49
N LEU A 154 -15.98 -0.86 -15.25
CA LEU A 154 -16.63 -0.24 -14.10
C LEU A 154 -16.62 1.30 -14.13
N MET A 155 -15.63 1.92 -14.78
CA MET A 155 -15.63 3.37 -15.02
C MET A 155 -16.67 3.74 -16.09
N GLU A 156 -16.68 3.04 -17.22
CA GLU A 156 -17.62 3.29 -18.32
C GLU A 156 -19.09 3.09 -17.88
N VAL A 157 -19.37 2.10 -17.02
CA VAL A 157 -20.72 1.89 -16.45
C VAL A 157 -21.11 3.00 -15.48
N LYS A 158 -20.17 3.57 -14.73
CA LYS A 158 -20.47 4.71 -13.83
C LYS A 158 -20.76 5.98 -14.61
N ASP A 159 -19.93 6.30 -15.59
CA ASP A 159 -20.11 7.50 -16.42
C ASP A 159 -21.44 7.46 -17.19
N ALA A 160 -21.90 6.27 -17.60
CA ALA A 160 -23.18 6.09 -18.29
C ALA A 160 -24.43 6.14 -17.39
N ILE A 161 -24.27 6.12 -16.05
CA ILE A 161 -25.38 6.24 -15.09
C ILE A 161 -25.53 7.69 -14.59
N GLU A 162 -24.48 8.51 -14.73
CA GLU A 162 -24.47 9.92 -14.33
C GLU A 162 -24.88 10.90 -15.47
N GLU A 163 -25.25 10.38 -16.66
CA GLU A 163 -25.88 11.14 -17.77
C GLU A 163 -27.41 11.04 -17.70
#